data_AF-A0AAE1B2S3-F1
#
_entry.id   AF-A0AAE1B2S3-F1
#
_cell.length_a   1.000
_cell.length_b   1.000
_cell.length_c   1.000
_cell.angle_alpha   90.00
_cell.angle_beta   90.00
_cell.angle_gamma   90.00
#
_symmetry.space_group_name_H-M   'P 1'
#
loop_
_entity.id
_entity.type
_entity.pdbx_description
1 polymer ?
#
loop_
_entity_poly.entity_id
_entity_poly.type
_entity_poly.pdbx_seq_one_letter_code
_entity_poly.pdbx_strand_id
1 'polypeptide(L)'
;MAYGQIGMIQASAGFFTYFVIMGENGFWISRLLGIRKQWDAQGINDLEDSYGQEWTYAQRKKLEYTCHTAFFVSIVIVQWADLIICKTRRLSLFQQGMKNHRLTFGLFFETALAAFLCYCPGLDKGLRMQPLRFTWWLCALPYSLTIFIYDECRKFILRRSPGGFVERETYY
;
A
#
# COMPACT_ATOMS: atom_id res chain seq x y z
N MET A 1 9.57 12.89 -10.50
CA MET A 1 8.69 11.75 -10.83
C MET A 1 8.42 10.82 -9.63
N ALA A 2 9.46 10.35 -8.93
CA ALA A 2 9.31 9.45 -7.77
C ALA A 2 8.33 9.96 -6.69
N TYR A 3 8.52 11.17 -6.18
CA TYR A 3 7.68 11.71 -5.10
C TYR A 3 6.29 12.20 -5.55
N GLY A 4 6.17 12.75 -6.76
CA GLY A 4 4.96 13.46 -7.19
C GLY A 4 3.92 12.60 -7.92
N GLN A 5 4.32 11.52 -8.59
CA GLN A 5 3.41 10.68 -9.38
C GLN A 5 3.32 9.28 -8.78
N ILE A 6 4.44 8.57 -8.72
CA ILE A 6 4.48 7.20 -8.19
C ILE A 6 4.14 7.20 -6.69
N GLY A 7 4.76 8.09 -5.91
CA GLY A 7 4.46 8.24 -4.48
C GLY A 7 2.99 8.57 -4.18
N MET A 8 2.33 9.37 -5.03
CA MET A 8 0.90 9.66 -4.86
C MET A 8 0.02 8.43 -5.12
N ILE A 9 0.36 7.60 -6.11
CA ILE A 9 -0.34 6.34 -6.37
C ILE A 9 -0.10 5.36 -5.21
N GLN A 10 1.13 5.26 -4.70
CA GLN A 10 1.44 4.44 -3.53
C GLN A 10 0.67 4.89 -2.28
N ALA A 11 0.60 6.20 -2.02
CA ALA A 11 -0.19 6.75 -0.92
C ALA A 11 -1.68 6.43 -1.08
N SER A 12 -2.23 6.58 -2.30
CA SER A 12 -3.63 6.25 -2.57
C SER A 12 -3.94 4.77 -2.35
N ALA A 13 -3.01 3.86 -2.67
CA ALA A 13 -3.16 2.43 -2.42
C ALA A 13 -3.28 2.13 -0.91
N GLY A 14 -2.41 2.76 -0.10
CA GLY A 14 -2.46 2.60 1.35
C GLY A 14 -3.77 3.14 1.96
N PHE A 15 -4.22 4.33 1.53
CA PHE A 15 -5.49 4.90 1.98
C PHE A 15 -6.69 4.07 1.52
N PHE A 16 -6.65 3.51 0.31
CA PHE A 16 -7.70 2.62 -0.17
C PHE A 16 -7.84 1.39 0.72
N THR A 17 -6.75 0.68 1.02
CA THR A 17 -6.78 -0.47 1.92
C THR A 17 -7.28 -0.08 3.32
N TYR A 18 -6.86 1.08 3.83
CA TYR A 18 -7.36 1.61 5.10
C TYR A 18 -8.89 1.77 5.10
N PHE A 19 -9.45 2.41 4.06
CA PHE A 19 -10.90 2.61 3.96
C PHE A 19 -11.67 1.30 3.75
N VAL A 20 -11.11 0.34 3.01
CA VAL A 20 -11.72 -0.99 2.84
C VAL A 20 -11.83 -1.70 4.18
N ILE A 21 -10.75 -1.73 4.96
CA ILE A 21 -10.75 -2.42 6.27
C ILE A 21 -11.69 -1.73 7.25
N MET A 22 -11.65 -0.39 7.33
CA MET A 22 -12.57 0.36 8.19
C MET A 22 -14.03 0.13 7.77
N GLY A 23 -14.33 0.17 6.47
CA GLY A 23 -15.67 -0.06 5.93
C GLY A 23 -16.20 -1.47 6.19
N GLU A 24 -15.36 -2.50 6.00
CA GLU A 24 -15.71 -3.90 6.32
C GLU A 24 -15.99 -4.12 7.81
N ASN A 25 -15.38 -3.32 8.69
CA ASN A 25 -15.58 -3.38 10.14
C ASN A 25 -16.61 -2.35 10.64
N GLY A 26 -17.41 -1.75 9.75
CA GLY A 26 -18.54 -0.88 10.15
C GLY A 26 -18.24 0.61 10.25
N PHE A 27 -17.01 1.04 10.01
CA PHE A 27 -16.64 2.46 9.96
C PHE A 27 -16.61 2.95 8.51
N TRP A 28 -17.74 3.46 8.03
CA TRP A 28 -17.82 4.06 6.70
C TRP A 28 -17.01 5.35 6.62
N ILE A 29 -16.63 5.74 5.40
CA ILE A 29 -15.81 6.94 5.13
C ILE A 29 -16.45 8.21 5.73
N SER A 30 -17.78 8.34 5.64
CA SER A 30 -18.51 9.47 6.23
C SER A 30 -18.39 9.54 7.75
N ARG A 31 -18.42 8.38 8.44
CA ARG A 31 -18.26 8.27 9.88
C ARG A 31 -16.80 8.46 10.30
N LEU A 32 -15.82 8.12 9.47
CA LEU A 32 -14.39 8.30 9.79
C LEU A 32 -13.96 9.78 9.87
N LEU A 33 -14.69 10.69 9.24
CA LEU A 33 -14.34 12.12 9.26
C LEU A 33 -14.70 12.73 10.61
N GLY A 34 -13.69 13.23 11.33
CA GLY A 34 -13.86 13.96 12.58
C GLY A 34 -13.94 13.11 13.85
N ILE A 35 -13.94 11.78 13.76
CA ILE A 35 -14.04 10.90 14.94
C ILE A 35 -12.76 10.80 15.77
N ARG A 36 -11.63 11.33 15.31
CA ARG A 36 -10.32 11.17 15.96
C ARG A 36 -10.35 11.47 17.47
N LYS A 37 -11.00 12.57 17.90
CA LYS A 37 -11.09 12.94 19.32
C LYS A 37 -11.80 11.85 20.15
N GLN A 38 -12.87 11.27 19.61
CA GLN A 38 -13.62 10.19 20.26
C GLN A 38 -12.87 8.85 20.14
N TRP A 39 -12.18 8.64 19.01
CA TRP A 39 -11.36 7.47 18.72
C TRP A 39 -10.20 7.31 19.71
N ASP A 40 -9.53 8.40 20.06
CA ASP A 40 -8.38 8.40 20.97
C ASP A 40 -8.77 8.52 22.46
N ALA A 41 -10.02 8.88 22.77
CA ALA A 41 -10.50 8.98 24.14
C ALA A 41 -10.61 7.59 24.78
N GLN A 42 -9.81 7.36 25.83
CA GLN A 42 -9.81 6.13 26.62
C GLN A 42 -11.08 5.96 27.47
N GLY A 43 -11.75 7.06 27.82
CA GLY A 43 -12.97 7.05 28.63
C GLY A 43 -14.23 6.67 27.86
N ILE A 44 -14.19 6.64 26.53
CA ILE A 44 -15.35 6.28 25.68
C ILE A 44 -15.24 4.79 25.36
N ASN A 45 -16.23 3.99 25.76
CA ASN A 45 -16.25 2.54 25.48
C ASN A 45 -17.47 2.10 24.66
N ASP A 46 -18.25 3.08 24.23
CA ASP A 46 -19.56 3.04 23.61
C ASP A 46 -19.54 3.80 22.27
N LEU A 47 -18.41 3.78 21.56
CA LEU A 47 -18.32 4.47 20.29
C LEU A 47 -19.13 3.72 19.23
N GLU A 48 -20.21 4.35 18.78
CA GLU A 48 -21.09 3.80 17.76
C GLU A 48 -20.45 3.82 16.36
N ASP A 49 -20.47 2.66 15.69
CA ASP A 49 -20.11 2.52 14.28
C ASP A 49 -21.28 2.92 13.34
N SER A 50 -21.15 2.67 12.04
CA SER A 50 -22.19 3.02 11.06
C SER A 50 -23.35 2.03 11.03
N TYR A 51 -23.21 0.88 11.70
CA TYR A 51 -24.23 -0.17 11.82
C TYR A 51 -24.96 -0.12 13.17
N GLY A 52 -24.60 0.82 14.06
CA GLY A 52 -25.18 0.95 15.39
C GLY A 52 -24.55 0.04 16.44
N GLN A 53 -23.35 -0.51 16.20
CA GLN A 53 -22.63 -1.31 17.19
C GLN A 53 -21.72 -0.43 18.05
N GLU A 54 -21.63 -0.75 19.33
CA GLU A 54 -20.77 -0.06 20.29
C GLU A 54 -19.37 -0.69 20.34
N TRP A 55 -18.34 0.14 20.23
CA TRP A 55 -16.95 -0.30 20.22
C TRP A 55 -16.16 0.20 21.44
N THR A 56 -15.59 -0.73 22.19
CA THR A 56 -14.68 -0.43 23.31
C THR A 56 -13.35 0.15 22.83
N TYR A 57 -12.64 0.88 23.68
CA TYR A 57 -11.32 1.45 23.33
C TYR A 57 -10.33 0.38 22.84
N ALA A 58 -10.31 -0.79 23.48
CA ALA A 58 -9.41 -1.88 23.10
C ALA A 58 -9.71 -2.45 21.71
N GLN A 59 -10.99 -2.64 21.37
CA GLN A 59 -11.41 -3.13 20.05
C GLN A 59 -11.06 -2.13 18.96
N ARG A 60 -11.29 -0.83 19.19
CA ARG A 60 -10.94 0.24 18.26
C ARG A 60 -9.44 0.31 17.99
N LYS A 61 -8.63 0.26 19.05
CA LYS A 61 -7.17 0.26 18.90
C LYS A 61 -6.65 -1.00 18.20
N LYS A 62 -7.26 -2.16 18.43
CA LYS A 62 -6.94 -3.38 17.67
C LYS A 62 -7.25 -3.22 16.18
N LEU A 63 -8.40 -2.62 15.84
CA LEU A 63 -8.75 -2.34 14.44
C LEU A 63 -7.80 -1.32 13.81
N GLU A 64 -7.45 -0.26 14.53
CA GLU A 64 -6.46 0.74 14.08
C GLU A 64 -5.09 0.11 13.77
N TYR A 65 -4.59 -0.75 14.67
CA TYR A 65 -3.35 -1.48 14.45
C TYR A 65 -3.43 -2.43 13.25
N THR A 66 -4.57 -3.09 13.05
CA THR A 66 -4.83 -3.88 11.85
C THR A 66 -4.75 -3.03 10.59
N CYS A 67 -5.31 -1.82 10.62
CA CYS A 67 -5.22 -0.88 9.51
C CYS A 67 -3.77 -0.44 9.25
N HIS A 68 -2.96 -0.20 10.29
CA HIS A 68 -1.53 0.12 10.13
C HIS A 68 -0.76 -1.02 9.46
N THR A 69 -0.99 -2.26 9.89
CA THR A 69 -0.35 -3.43 9.27
C THR A 69 -0.77 -3.59 7.82
N ALA A 70 -2.05 -3.40 7.50
CA ALA A 70 -2.54 -3.48 6.13
C ALA A 70 -2.01 -2.36 5.23
N PHE A 71 -1.88 -1.15 5.76
CA PHE A 71 -1.23 -0.04 5.07
C PHE A 71 0.23 -0.39 4.77
N PHE A 72 0.96 -0.93 5.75
CA PHE A 72 2.33 -1.40 5.57
C PHE A 72 2.45 -2.45 4.46
N VAL A 73 1.61 -3.49 4.48
CA VAL A 73 1.58 -4.51 3.42
C VAL A 73 1.24 -3.92 2.06
N SER A 74 0.32 -2.95 2.02
CA SER A 74 -0.02 -2.24 0.77
C SER A 74 1.19 -1.53 0.17
N ILE A 75 2.02 -0.90 1.02
CA ILE A 75 3.28 -0.29 0.60
C ILE A 75 4.23 -1.35 0.02
N VAL A 76 4.42 -2.49 0.68
CA VAL A 76 5.28 -3.57 0.17
C VAL A 76 4.82 -4.06 -1.22
N ILE A 77 3.51 -4.17 -1.46
CA ILE A 77 2.97 -4.65 -2.74
C ILE A 77 3.16 -3.63 -3.87
N VAL A 78 2.99 -2.34 -3.61
CA VAL A 78 3.26 -1.31 -4.62
C VAL A 78 4.76 -1.13 -4.87
N GLN A 79 5.60 -1.42 -3.87
CA GLN A 79 7.06 -1.46 -4.03
C GLN A 79 7.52 -2.55 -5.00
N TRP A 80 6.78 -3.65 -5.16
CA TRP A 80 7.09 -4.65 -6.19
C TRP A 80 7.10 -4.02 -7.59
N ALA A 81 6.07 -3.23 -7.92
CA ALA A 81 6.01 -2.52 -9.19
C ALA A 81 7.09 -1.44 -9.26
N ASP A 82 7.30 -0.67 -8.19
CA ASP A 82 8.30 0.41 -8.14
C ASP A 82 9.73 -0.11 -8.41
N LEU A 83 10.07 -1.23 -7.79
CA LEU A 83 11.37 -1.89 -7.97
C LEU A 83 11.55 -2.39 -9.41
N ILE A 84 10.49 -2.97 -9.99
CA ILE A 84 10.48 -3.43 -11.38
C ILE A 84 10.65 -2.27 -12.36
N ILE A 85 9.95 -1.15 -12.17
CA ILE A 85 10.03 0.00 -13.08
C ILE A 85 11.37 0.73 -12.98
N CYS A 86 11.92 0.86 -11.77
CA CYS A 86 13.21 1.51 -11.52
C CYS A 86 14.39 0.76 -12.15
N LYS A 87 14.23 -0.52 -12.48
CA LYS A 87 15.26 -1.32 -13.15
C LYS A 87 15.65 -0.78 -14.52
N THR A 88 14.70 -0.20 -15.25
CA THR A 88 14.89 0.23 -16.63
C THR A 88 14.47 1.68 -16.78
N ARG A 89 15.31 2.54 -17.37
CA ARG A 89 14.99 3.97 -17.55
C ARG A 89 14.36 4.31 -18.91
N ARG A 90 14.67 3.50 -19.93
CA ARG A 90 14.26 3.75 -21.34
C ARG A 90 13.78 2.51 -22.07
N LEU A 91 14.42 1.36 -21.83
CA LEU A 91 14.02 0.09 -22.42
C LEU A 91 12.78 -0.46 -21.72
N SER A 92 11.93 -1.14 -22.48
CA SER A 92 10.81 -1.88 -21.90
C SER A 92 11.32 -3.10 -21.15
N LEU A 93 10.65 -3.45 -20.06
CA LEU A 93 10.94 -4.66 -19.29
C LEU A 93 10.85 -5.93 -20.15
N PHE A 94 9.95 -5.97 -21.13
CA PHE A 94 9.82 -7.10 -22.04
C PHE A 94 11.04 -7.30 -22.95
N GLN A 95 11.72 -6.21 -23.31
CA GLN A 95 12.93 -6.27 -24.13
C GLN A 95 14.16 -6.63 -23.32
N GLN A 96 14.26 -6.15 -22.08
CA GLN A 96 15.44 -6.37 -21.24
C GLN A 96 15.38 -7.67 -20.41
N GLY A 97 14.18 -8.08 -19.98
CA GLY A 97 13.94 -9.27 -19.18
C GLY A 97 14.37 -9.17 -17.70
N MET A 98 13.96 -10.17 -16.92
CA MET A 98 14.25 -10.28 -15.47
C MET A 98 15.49 -11.14 -15.15
N LYS A 99 16.63 -10.88 -15.81
CA LYS A 99 17.88 -11.67 -15.60
C LYS A 99 18.65 -11.37 -14.30
N ASN A 100 18.17 -10.45 -13.45
CA ASN A 100 18.90 -10.05 -12.24
C ASN A 100 18.45 -10.88 -11.03
N HIS A 101 19.21 -11.93 -10.71
CA HIS A 101 18.88 -12.82 -9.58
C HIS A 101 18.86 -12.11 -8.22
N ARG A 102 19.72 -11.10 -8.00
CA ARG A 102 19.73 -10.35 -6.72
C ARG A 102 18.45 -9.53 -6.54
N LEU A 103 17.92 -9.00 -7.63
CA LEU A 103 16.67 -8.23 -7.64
C LEU A 103 15.47 -9.11 -7.32
N THR A 104 15.36 -10.27 -7.98
CA THR A 104 14.30 -11.24 -7.70
C THR A 104 14.39 -11.76 -6.27
N PHE A 105 15.60 -12.04 -5.77
CA PHE A 105 15.82 -12.42 -4.37
C PHE A 105 15.36 -11.33 -3.39
N GLY A 106 15.69 -10.07 -3.67
CA GLY A 106 15.23 -8.93 -2.85
C GLY A 106 13.70 -8.86 -2.73
N LEU A 107 12.98 -9.06 -3.84
CA LEU A 107 11.51 -9.03 -3.86
C LEU A 107 10.89 -10.18 -3.04
N PHE A 108 11.45 -11.39 -3.15
CA PHE A 108 11.03 -12.51 -2.31
C PHE A 108 11.36 -12.29 -0.83
N PHE A 109 12.55 -11.77 -0.53
CA PHE A 109 12.97 -11.49 0.84
C PHE A 109 12.11 -10.41 1.50
N GLU A 110 11.81 -9.33 0.79
CA GLU A 110 10.92 -8.26 1.27
C GLU A 110 9.52 -8.80 1.57
N THR A 111 8.96 -9.61 0.68
CA THR A 111 7.65 -10.25 0.87
C THR A 111 7.66 -11.21 2.06
N ALA A 112 8.70 -12.02 2.18
CA ALA A 112 8.85 -12.95 3.30
C ALA A 112 9.00 -12.21 4.63
N LEU A 113 9.77 -11.11 4.65
CA LEU A 113 9.91 -10.26 5.82
C LEU A 113 8.57 -9.61 6.19
N ALA A 114 7.82 -9.08 5.23
CA ALA A 114 6.50 -8.52 5.47
C ALA A 114 5.53 -9.55 6.04
N ALA A 115 5.51 -10.76 5.48
CA ALA A 115 4.70 -11.87 6.00
C ALA A 115 5.14 -12.28 7.42
N PHE A 116 6.45 -12.38 7.67
CA PHE A 116 6.98 -12.66 8.99
C PHE A 116 6.55 -11.59 10.01
N LEU A 117 6.64 -10.31 9.65
CA LEU A 117 6.23 -9.20 10.52
C LEU A 117 4.72 -9.22 10.84
N CYS A 118 3.88 -9.68 9.92
CA CYS A 118 2.43 -9.73 10.10
C CYS A 118 1.96 -10.95 10.91
N TYR A 119 2.63 -12.10 10.77
CA TYR A 119 2.14 -13.38 11.30
C TYR A 119 2.99 -13.97 12.43
N CYS A 120 4.16 -13.39 12.74
CA CYS A 120 4.98 -13.87 13.84
C CYS A 120 4.33 -13.54 15.22
N PRO A 121 4.07 -14.55 16.07
CA PRO A 121 3.51 -14.32 17.39
C PRO A 121 4.50 -13.55 18.28
N GLY A 122 4.03 -12.51 18.98
CA GLY A 122 4.85 -11.63 19.82
C GLY A 122 5.11 -10.25 19.20
N LEU A 123 5.01 -10.11 17.87
CA LEU A 123 5.09 -8.82 17.19
C LEU A 123 3.82 -7.97 17.36
N ASP A 124 2.71 -8.61 17.72
CA ASP A 124 1.47 -7.95 18.14
C ASP A 124 1.67 -7.10 19.40
N LYS A 125 2.59 -7.52 20.30
CA LYS A 125 2.94 -6.77 21.52
C LYS A 125 4.08 -5.78 21.29
N GLY A 126 5.08 -6.18 20.49
CA GLY A 126 6.27 -5.35 20.23
C GLY A 126 6.04 -4.23 19.22
N LEU A 127 5.57 -4.58 18.02
CA LEU A 127 5.37 -3.64 16.90
C LEU A 127 3.91 -3.28 16.65
N ARG A 128 2.99 -3.84 17.45
CA ARG A 128 1.54 -3.66 17.29
C ARG A 128 1.05 -4.11 15.90
N MET A 129 1.69 -5.14 15.33
CA MET A 129 1.26 -5.71 14.06
C MET A 129 0.18 -6.76 14.28
N GLN A 130 -0.92 -6.68 13.54
CA GLN A 130 -2.02 -7.64 13.64
C GLN A 130 -2.03 -8.57 12.42
N PRO A 131 -2.43 -9.85 12.59
CA PRO A 131 -2.55 -10.77 11.48
C PRO A 131 -3.62 -10.30 10.49
N LEU A 132 -3.26 -10.27 9.21
CA LEU A 132 -4.14 -9.80 8.14
C LEU A 132 -4.85 -10.95 7.44
N ARG A 133 -6.08 -10.69 6.98
CA ARG A 133 -6.79 -11.58 6.05
C ARG A 133 -6.14 -11.51 4.68
N PHE A 134 -6.13 -12.63 3.96
CA PHE A 134 -5.56 -12.70 2.60
C PHE A 134 -6.24 -11.73 1.62
N THR A 135 -7.55 -11.46 1.79
CA THR A 135 -8.29 -10.50 0.95
C THR A 135 -7.68 -9.09 1.00
N TRP A 136 -7.17 -8.67 2.15
CA TRP A 136 -6.57 -7.34 2.34
C TRP A 136 -5.21 -7.18 1.64
N TRP A 137 -4.52 -8.29 1.34
CA TRP A 137 -3.32 -8.24 0.49
C TRP A 137 -3.68 -7.87 -0.96
N LEU A 138 -4.86 -8.29 -1.43
CA LEU A 138 -5.25 -8.05 -2.81
C LEU A 138 -5.65 -6.60 -3.08
N CYS A 139 -6.00 -5.82 -2.05
CA CYS A 139 -6.43 -4.42 -2.18
C CYS A 139 -5.40 -3.51 -2.88
N ALA A 140 -4.10 -3.77 -2.70
CA ALA A 140 -3.03 -2.96 -3.27
C ALA A 140 -2.58 -3.42 -4.67
N LEU A 141 -2.97 -4.62 -5.11
CA LEU A 141 -2.56 -5.17 -6.41
C LEU A 141 -3.01 -4.33 -7.62
N PRO A 142 -4.26 -3.80 -7.68
CA PRO A 142 -4.69 -2.93 -8.78
C PRO A 142 -3.83 -1.67 -8.91
N TYR A 143 -3.38 -1.10 -7.79
CA TYR A 143 -2.51 0.08 -7.79
C TYR A 143 -1.10 -0.27 -8.25
N SER A 144 -0.56 -1.41 -7.82
CA SER A 144 0.72 -1.94 -8.30
C SER A 144 0.71 -2.14 -9.83
N LEU A 145 -0.37 -2.73 -10.37
CA LEU A 145 -0.55 -2.86 -11.82
C LEU A 145 -0.66 -1.52 -12.53
N THR A 146 -1.35 -0.55 -11.93
CA THR A 146 -1.49 0.82 -12.49
C THR A 146 -0.13 1.51 -12.59
N ILE A 147 0.72 1.39 -11.56
CA ILE A 147 2.10 1.92 -11.57
C ILE A 147 2.91 1.30 -12.73
N PHE A 148 2.81 -0.02 -12.89
CA PHE A 148 3.50 -0.74 -13.95
C PHE A 148 3.05 -0.30 -15.35
N ILE A 149 1.74 -0.21 -15.60
CA ILE A 149 1.19 0.23 -16.89
C ILE A 149 1.58 1.67 -17.17
N TYR A 150 1.46 2.56 -16.19
CA TYR A 150 1.81 3.97 -16.32
C TYR A 150 3.26 4.15 -16.78
N ASP A 151 4.19 3.42 -16.16
CA ASP A 151 5.60 3.52 -16.48
C ASP A 151 5.97 2.88 -17.84
N GLU A 152 5.38 1.73 -18.19
CA GLU A 152 5.59 1.14 -19.53
C GLU A 152 5.02 2.03 -20.64
N CYS A 153 3.86 2.65 -20.44
CA CYS A 153 3.32 3.66 -21.36
C CYS A 153 4.26 4.86 -21.50
N ARG A 154 4.80 5.37 -20.40
CA ARG A 154 5.81 6.46 -20.41
C ARG A 154 7.03 6.06 -21.24
N LYS A 155 7.61 4.88 -20.98
CA LYS A 155 8.78 4.36 -21.71
C LYS A 155 8.48 4.11 -23.19
N PHE A 156 7.26 3.71 -23.52
CA PHE A 156 6.83 3.56 -24.91
C PHE A 156 6.82 4.91 -25.66
N ILE A 157 6.25 5.95 -25.04
CA ILE A 157 6.23 7.31 -25.61
C ILE A 157 7.66 7.85 -25.77
N LEU A 158 8.51 7.65 -24.76
CA LEU A 158 9.92 8.05 -24.77
C LEU A 158 10.71 7.42 -25.94
N ARG A 159 10.42 6.15 -26.27
CA ARG A 159 11.05 5.46 -27.41
C ARG A 159 10.54 5.95 -28.76
N ARG A 160 9.27 6.36 -28.84
CA ARG A 160 8.62 6.80 -30.09
C ARG A 160 8.91 8.27 -30.44
N SER A 161 9.24 9.11 -29.46
CA SER A 161 9.47 10.54 -29.67
C SER A 161 10.70 11.05 -28.90
N PRO A 162 11.91 10.72 -29.38
CA PRO A 162 13.15 11.25 -28.79
C PRO A 162 13.21 12.77 -28.97
N GLY A 163 13.42 13.51 -27.87
CA GLY A 163 13.45 14.97 -27.80
C GLY A 163 12.15 15.65 -27.36
N GLY A 164 11.08 14.88 -27.07
CA GLY A 164 9.79 15.42 -26.66
C GLY A 164 9.74 15.92 -25.21
N PHE A 165 8.63 16.59 -24.85
CA PHE A 165 8.36 17.10 -23.49
C PHE A 165 8.53 16.04 -22.39
N VAL A 166 8.12 14.79 -22.67
CA VAL A 166 8.24 13.67 -21.71
C VAL A 166 9.70 13.31 -21.42
N GLU A 167 10.61 13.39 -22.40
CA GLU A 167 12.04 13.16 -22.16
C GLU A 167 12.65 14.31 -21.34
N ARG A 168 12.22 15.55 -21.57
CA ARG A 168 12.74 16.70 -20.81
C ARG A 168 12.28 16.74 -19.35
N GLU A 169 11.03 16.38 -19.08
CA GLU A 169 10.43 16.49 -17.74
C GLU A 169 10.57 15.24 -16.88
N THR A 170 10.75 14.07 -17.49
CA THR A 170 10.60 12.80 -16.78
C THR A 170 11.76 11.82 -16.93
N TYR A 171 12.78 12.15 -17.73
CA TYR A 171 13.95 11.30 -17.91
C TYR A 171 14.95 11.50 -16.77
N TYR A 172 14.87 10.65 -15.75
CA TYR A 172 15.86 10.53 -14.67
C TYR A 172 16.12 9.06 -14.36
#